data_AF-A0A6B3G0A7-F1
#
_entry.id   AF-A0A6B3G0A7-F1
#
_cell.length_a   1.000
_cell.length_b   1.000
_cell.length_c   1.000
_cell.angle_alpha   90.00
_cell.angle_beta   90.00
_cell.angle_gamma   90.00
#
_symmetry.space_group_name_H-M   'P 1'
#
loop_
_entity.id
_entity.type
_entity.pdbx_description
1 polymer ?
#
loop_
_entity_poly.entity_id
_entity_poly.type
_entity_poly.pdbx_seq_one_letter_code
_entity_poly.pdbx_strand_id
1 'polypeptide(L)' 'MTDAAALPGQPRGTVVSGPATARAVNVLAPNPSAMTLDGTNTWIVAEPDSDLAVVIDPGPLDDVH' A
#
# COMPACT_ATOMS: atom_id res chain seq x y z
N MET A 1 -1.46 33.80 -1.36
CA MET A 1 -1.99 32.94 -2.42
C MET A 1 -1.20 31.65 -2.38
N THR A 2 -1.80 30.57 -1.89
CA THR A 2 -1.14 29.26 -1.88
C THR A 2 -1.31 28.65 -3.26
N ASP A 3 -0.20 28.33 -3.89
CA ASP A 3 -0.11 27.69 -5.20
C ASP A 3 -0.84 26.34 -5.18
N ALA A 4 -1.74 26.12 -6.13
CA ALA A 4 -2.61 24.94 -6.21
C ALA A 4 -1.89 23.69 -6.75
N ALA A 5 -0.58 23.75 -7.01
CA ALA A 5 0.20 22.68 -7.62
C ALA A 5 0.65 21.55 -6.67
N ALA A 6 0.55 21.72 -5.35
CA ALA A 6 0.95 20.71 -4.37
C ALA A 6 -0.27 20.11 -3.66
N LEU A 7 -0.86 19.07 -4.25
CA LEU A 7 -1.72 18.16 -3.48
C LEU A 7 -0.89 17.60 -2.30
N PRO A 8 -1.47 17.45 -1.09
CA PRO A 8 -0.77 16.77 0.00
C PRO A 8 -0.26 15.40 -0.46
N GLY A 9 1.02 15.10 -0.20
CA GLY A 9 1.52 13.72 -0.19
C GLY A 9 2.38 13.25 -1.36
N GLN A 10 2.82 14.09 -2.30
CA GLN A 10 3.83 13.75 -3.35
C GLN A 10 3.81 12.25 -3.73
N PRO A 11 2.68 11.73 -4.25
CA PRO A 11 2.50 10.30 -4.43
C PRO A 11 3.60 9.75 -5.33
N ARG A 12 4.16 8.60 -4.95
CA ARG A 12 5.20 7.94 -5.76
C ARG A 12 4.61 7.65 -7.14
N GLY A 13 5.36 7.95 -8.20
CA GLY A 13 4.95 7.68 -9.58
C GLY A 13 4.86 6.18 -9.92
N THR A 14 5.31 5.32 -9.02
CA THR A 14 5.23 3.86 -9.15
C THR A 14 4.95 3.25 -7.79
N VAL A 15 4.06 2.27 -7.77
CA VAL A 15 3.79 1.44 -6.60
C VAL A 15 4.82 0.32 -6.56
N VAL A 16 5.51 0.15 -5.41
CA VAL A 16 6.52 -0.89 -5.23
C VAL A 16 6.30 -1.54 -3.87
N SER A 17 6.26 -2.88 -3.85
CA SER A 17 6.26 -3.65 -2.61
C SER A 17 7.50 -3.35 -1.77
N GLY A 18 7.33 -3.32 -0.45
CA GLY A 18 8.39 -3.05 0.51
C GLY A 18 8.09 -1.87 1.44
N PRO A 19 9.08 -1.45 2.24
CA PRO A 19 8.89 -0.40 3.25
C PRO A 19 8.49 0.94 2.62
N ALA A 20 7.37 1.49 3.04
CA ALA A 20 6.98 2.86 2.73
C ALA A 20 7.39 3.83 3.83
N THR A 21 7.27 3.40 5.09
CA THR A 21 7.71 4.12 6.29
C THR A 21 8.25 3.14 7.32
N ALA A 22 8.69 3.61 8.49
CA ALA A 22 9.06 2.75 9.62
C ALA A 22 7.90 1.89 10.14
N ARG A 23 6.65 2.26 9.85
CA ARG A 23 5.44 1.59 10.36
C ARG A 23 4.62 0.89 9.29
N ALA A 24 4.95 1.07 8.01
CA ALA A 24 4.10 0.62 6.91
C ALA A 24 4.93 -0.05 5.83
N VAL A 25 4.53 -1.28 5.49
CA VAL A 25 5.06 -2.06 4.38
C VAL A 25 3.94 -2.29 3.38
N ASN A 26 4.23 -2.04 2.10
CA ASN A 26 3.34 -2.36 1.00
C ASN A 26 3.61 -3.78 0.51
N VAL A 27 2.54 -4.52 0.23
CA VAL A 27 2.58 -5.78 -0.52
C VAL A 27 1.60 -5.62 -1.69
N LEU A 28 2.15 -5.52 -2.90
CA LEU A 28 1.33 -5.45 -4.11
C LEU A 28 0.79 -6.83 -4.44
N ALA A 29 -0.53 -6.97 -4.47
CA ALA A 29 -1.19 -8.21 -4.85
C ALA A 29 -1.05 -8.47 -6.35
N PRO A 30 -0.97 -9.75 -6.79
CA PRO A 30 -0.79 -10.13 -8.19
C PRO A 30 -2.12 -10.06 -8.98
N ASN A 31 -2.84 -8.94 -8.89
CA ASN A 31 -4.16 -8.75 -9.49
C ASN A 31 -4.29 -7.44 -10.30
N PRO A 32 -3.39 -7.17 -11.27
CA PRO A 32 -3.46 -5.95 -12.08
C PRO A 32 -4.69 -5.92 -13.00
N SER A 33 -5.30 -4.73 -13.15
CA SER A 33 -6.45 -4.51 -14.02
C SER A 33 -6.69 -3.02 -14.25
N ALA A 34 -7.64 -2.68 -15.11
CA ALA A 34 -8.09 -1.29 -15.26
C ALA A 34 -8.61 -0.67 -13.94
N MET A 35 -9.09 -1.49 -13.00
CA MET A 35 -9.65 -1.03 -11.73
C MET A 35 -8.65 -1.07 -10.56
N THR A 36 -7.61 -1.89 -10.66
CA THR A 36 -6.60 -2.09 -9.61
C THR A 36 -5.22 -1.58 -10.02
N LEU A 37 -5.08 -1.05 -11.23
CA LEU A 37 -3.82 -0.59 -11.82
C LEU A 37 -2.77 -1.73 -11.78
N ASP A 38 -1.65 -1.49 -11.09
CA ASP A 38 -0.57 -2.45 -10.93
C ASP A 38 -0.95 -3.63 -9.99
N GLY A 39 -2.04 -3.47 -9.23
CA GLY A 39 -2.52 -4.44 -8.24
C GLY A 39 -3.06 -3.74 -6.98
N THR A 40 -3.76 -4.50 -6.14
CA THR A 40 -4.23 -4.00 -4.84
C THR A 40 -3.04 -3.76 -3.91
N ASN A 41 -3.02 -2.61 -3.25
CA ASN A 41 -2.03 -2.27 -2.24
C ASN A 41 -2.45 -2.84 -0.88
N THR A 42 -2.00 -4.03 -0.54
CA THR A 42 -2.14 -4.53 0.82
C THR A 42 -1.10 -3.86 1.72
N TRP A 43 -1.56 -3.26 2.82
CA TRP A 43 -0.67 -2.61 3.77
C TRP A 43 -0.57 -3.41 5.06
N ILE A 44 0.65 -3.68 5.48
CA ILE A 44 0.96 -4.20 6.81
C ILE A 44 1.41 -3.00 7.65
N VAL A 45 0.65 -2.69 8.70
CA VAL A 45 0.88 -1.55 9.59
C VAL A 45 1.15 -2.04 11.00
N ALA A 46 2.31 -1.69 11.56
CA ALA A 46 2.70 -2.05 12.92
C ALA A 46 3.56 -0.94 13.54
N GLU A 47 3.55 -0.83 14.87
CA GLU A 47 4.60 -0.09 15.56
C GLU A 47 5.92 -0.87 15.48
N PRO A 48 7.08 -0.18 15.49
CA PRO A 48 8.37 -0.86 15.60
C PRO A 48 8.40 -1.78 16.82
N ASP A 49 8.97 -2.97 16.64
CA ASP A 49 9.11 -4.01 17.68
C ASP A 49 7.79 -4.60 18.23
N SER A 50 6.65 -4.29 17.59
CA SER A 50 5.36 -4.91 17.91
C SER A 50 5.23 -6.29 17.25
N ASP A 51 4.80 -7.29 18.03
CA ASP A 51 4.41 -8.61 17.51
C ASP A 51 3.02 -8.59 16.84
N LEU A 52 2.30 -7.47 16.93
CA LEU A 52 0.98 -7.28 16.32
C LEU A 52 1.04 -6.29 15.15
N ALA A 53 0.24 -6.58 14.12
CA ALA A 53 0.07 -5.74 12.95
C ALA A 53 -1.40 -5.68 12.50
N VAL A 54 -1.76 -4.62 11.79
CA VAL A 54 -3.03 -4.48 11.06
C VAL A 54 -2.76 -4.70 9.59
N VAL A 55 -3.60 -5.53 8.96
CA VAL A 55 -3.61 -5.71 7.50
C VAL A 55 -4.77 -4.90 6.93
N ILE A 56 -4.47 -4.01 5.99
CA ILE A 56 -5.45 -3.14 5.33
C ILE A 56 -5.53 -3.56 3.87
N ASP A 57 -6.76 -3.69 3.37
CA ASP A 57 -7.09 -4.00 1.97
C ASP A 57 -6.35 -5.27 1.49
N PRO A 58 -6.70 -6.44 2.07
CA PRO A 58 -6.12 -7.69 1.61
C PRO A 58 -6.43 -7.86 0.12
N GLY A 59 -5.47 -8.38 -0.63
CA GLY A 59 -5.63 -8.73 -2.03
C GLY A 59 -6.82 -9.68 -2.28
N PRO A 60 -7.02 -10.12 -3.53
CA PRO A 60 -8.15 -10.98 -3.86
C PRO A 60 -8.11 -12.25 -2.99
N LEU A 61 -9.30 -12.83 -2.76
CA LEU A 61 -9.40 -14.13 -2.13
C LEU A 61 -8.54 -15.12 -2.92
N ASP A 62 -7.62 -15.78 -2.23
CA ASP A 62 -6.89 -16.90 -2.80
C ASP A 62 -7.70 -18.16 -2.49
N ASP A 63 -8.06 -18.93 -3.51
CA ASP A 63 -8.84 -20.16 -3.36
C ASP A 63 -8.08 -21.26 -2.59
N VAL A 64 -6.78 -21.07 -2.32
CA VAL A 64 -5.91 -21.99 -1.56
C VAL A 64 -5.82 -21.61 -0.07
N HIS A 65 -6.40 -20.48 0.37
CA HIS A 65 -6.41 -20.07 1.77
C HIS A 65 -7.57 -20.69 2.59
#